data_AF-U6DJB9-F1
#
_entry.id   AF-U6DJB9-F1
#
_cell.length_a   1.000
_cell.length_b   1.000
_cell.length_c   1.000
_cell.angle_alpha   90.00
_cell.angle_beta   90.00
_cell.angle_gamma   90.00
#
_symmetry.space_group_name_H-M   'P 1'
#
loop_
_entity.id
_entity.type
_entity.pdbx_description
1 polymer ?
#
loop_
_entity_poly.entity_id
_entity_poly.type
_entity_poly.pdbx_seq_one_letter_code
_entity_poly.pdbx_strand_id
1 'polypeptide(L)'
;ASVSSLKAELERIKVEKAQLEAALRDKSQQLEGLQELKVTLEEQLKQETAAKTAAEQLVFEEKNKAQRLQTELDVSEQVQRDFVKLSQTLQVQLERIRQAGSLERIRAILNDTKLTDINQLPET
;
A
#
# COMPACT_ATOMS: atom_id res chain seq x y z
N ALA A 1 36.13 36.13 70.27
CA ALA A 1 35.54 36.37 68.93
C ALA A 1 35.50 35.11 68.05
N SER A 2 36.44 34.16 68.18
CA SER A 2 36.58 32.98 67.29
C SER A 2 35.44 31.96 67.38
N VAL A 3 34.95 31.63 68.57
CA VAL A 3 33.92 30.59 68.76
C VAL A 3 32.56 30.98 68.13
N SER A 4 32.16 32.25 68.23
CA SER A 4 30.91 32.74 67.63
C SER A 4 30.96 32.71 66.09
N SER A 5 32.12 33.01 65.51
CA SER A 5 32.33 32.94 64.06
C SER A 5 32.26 31.50 63.54
N LEU A 6 32.94 30.57 64.21
CA LEU A 6 32.87 29.14 63.88
C LEU A 6 31.44 28.58 63.97
N LYS A 7 30.68 29.03 64.97
CA LYS A 7 29.27 28.62 65.13
C LYS A 7 28.39 29.13 63.99
N ALA A 8 28.60 30.38 63.54
CA ALA A 8 27.86 30.93 62.40
C ALA A 8 28.18 30.19 61.10
N GLU A 9 29.46 29.88 60.87
CA GLU A 9 29.89 29.15 59.68
C GLU A 9 29.36 27.70 59.68
N LEU A 10 29.33 27.04 60.84
CA LEU A 10 28.77 25.71 60.98
C LEU A 10 27.25 25.68 60.69
N GLU A 11 26.50 26.70 61.12
CA GLU A 11 25.08 26.81 60.77
C GLU A 11 24.88 27.12 59.29
N ARG A 12 25.74 27.94 58.68
CA ARG A 12 25.72 28.19 57.23
C ARG A 12 25.92 26.90 56.43
N ILE A 13 26.94 26.11 56.78
CA ILE A 13 27.24 24.84 56.13
C ILE A 13 26.09 23.85 56.29
N LYS A 14 25.42 23.80 57.45
CA LYS A 14 24.24 22.95 57.64
C LYS A 14 23.09 23.32 56.71
N VAL A 15 22.83 24.62 56.54
CA VAL A 15 21.77 25.11 55.66
C VAL A 15 22.10 24.77 54.20
N GLU A 16 23.33 25.04 53.75
CA GLU A 16 23.76 24.67 52.39
C GLU A 16 23.66 23.16 52.15
N LYS A 17 24.10 22.34 53.11
CA LYS A 17 23.97 20.89 53.03
C LYS A 17 22.51 20.46 52.86
N ALA A 18 21.60 21.00 53.67
CA ALA A 18 20.18 20.68 53.58
C ALA A 18 19.57 21.08 52.23
N GLN A 19 19.96 22.24 51.68
CA GLN A 19 19.53 22.68 50.35
C GLN A 19 20.04 21.76 49.24
N LEU A 20 21.31 21.35 49.31
CA LEU A 20 21.89 20.41 48.34
C LEU A 20 21.24 19.02 48.42
N GLU A 21 20.94 18.53 49.62
CA GLU A 21 20.22 17.26 49.80
C GLU A 21 18.80 17.32 49.22
N ALA A 22 18.09 18.44 49.41
CA ALA A 22 16.78 18.65 48.81
C ALA A 22 16.84 18.72 47.27
N ALA A 23 17.82 19.45 46.72
CA ALA A 23 18.03 19.54 45.28
C ALA A 23 18.42 18.19 44.66
N LEU A 24 19.27 17.41 45.33
CA LEU A 24 19.64 16.07 44.89
C LEU A 24 18.40 15.16 44.82
N ARG A 25 17.54 15.21 45.85
CA ARG A 25 16.31 14.41 45.88
C ARG A 25 15.36 14.78 44.74
N ASP A 26 15.15 16.07 44.48
CA ASP A 26 14.32 16.54 43.36
C ASP A 26 14.88 16.08 42.00
N LYS A 27 16.20 16.20 41.82
CA LYS A 27 16.87 15.74 40.59
C LYS A 27 16.79 14.23 40.40
N SER A 28 16.92 13.45 41.47
CA SER A 28 16.73 11.99 41.42
C SER A 28 15.32 11.61 40.98
N GLN A 29 14.28 12.26 41.54
CA GLN A 29 12.89 12.01 41.14
C GLN A 29 12.62 12.40 39.69
N GLN A 30 13.17 13.52 39.22
CA GLN A 30 13.08 13.92 37.81
C GLN A 30 13.74 12.89 36.89
N LEU A 31 14.89 12.34 37.31
CA LEU A 31 15.62 11.36 36.52
C LEU A 31 14.87 10.01 36.43
N GLU A 32 14.24 9.58 37.52
CA GLU A 32 13.37 8.41 37.54
C GLU A 32 12.18 8.58 36.59
N GLY A 33 11.48 9.73 36.64
CA GLY A 33 10.37 10.01 35.73
C GLY A 33 10.78 10.07 34.25
N LEU A 34 11.97 10.60 33.95
CA LEU A 34 12.52 10.59 32.59
C LEU A 34 12.88 9.18 32.12
N GLN A 35 13.36 8.31 33.02
CA GLN A 35 13.63 6.91 32.68
C GLN A 35 12.35 6.14 32.36
N GLU A 36 11.28 6.32 33.14
CA GLU A 36 9.97 5.71 32.87
C GLU A 36 9.38 6.20 31.53
N LEU A 37 9.46 7.51 31.27
CA LEU A 37 9.01 8.08 30.00
C LEU A 37 9.82 7.52 28.82
N LYS A 38 11.14 7.40 28.97
CA LYS A 38 12.01 6.82 27.95
C LYS A 38 11.58 5.38 27.60
N VAL A 39 11.36 4.53 28.61
CA VAL A 39 10.93 3.14 28.40
C VAL A 39 9.58 3.09 27.67
N THR A 40 8.64 3.97 28.05
CA THR A 40 7.33 4.06 27.40
C THR A 40 7.45 4.45 25.93
N LEU A 41 8.29 5.45 25.61
CA LEU A 41 8.53 5.89 24.24
C LEU A 41 9.24 4.83 23.40
N GLU A 42 10.18 4.08 23.97
CA GLU A 42 10.86 2.98 23.28
C GLU A 42 9.89 1.86 22.91
N GLU A 43 8.95 1.51 23.80
CA GLU A 43 7.92 0.52 23.51
C GLU A 43 6.93 1.00 22.45
N GLN A 44 6.48 2.26 22.53
CA GLN A 44 5.64 2.87 21.49
C GLN A 44 6.32 2.87 20.12
N LEU A 45 7.60 3.24 20.07
CA LEU A 45 8.38 3.24 18.83
C LEU A 45 8.46 1.84 18.22
N LYS A 46 8.64 0.81 19.05
CA LYS A 46 8.67 -0.58 18.61
C LYS A 46 7.32 -1.02 18.03
N GLN A 47 6.22 -0.67 18.69
CA GLN A 47 4.87 -0.98 18.22
C GLN A 47 4.56 -0.28 16.89
N GLU A 48 4.87 1.01 16.78
CA GLU A 48 4.69 1.78 15.55
C GLU A 48 5.56 1.24 14.41
N THR A 49 6.79 0.82 14.70
CA THR A 49 7.67 0.21 13.69
C THR A 49 7.11 -1.12 13.17
N ALA A 50 6.54 -1.92 14.06
CA ALA A 50 5.88 -3.18 13.67
C ALA A 50 4.62 -2.91 12.83
N ALA A 51 3.78 -1.97 13.25
CA ALA A 51 2.58 -1.57 12.53
C ALA A 51 2.91 -1.02 11.13
N LYS A 52 3.94 -0.17 11.04
CA LYS A 52 4.45 0.36 9.77
C LYS A 52 4.89 -0.75 8.82
N THR A 53 5.69 -1.69 9.30
CA THR A 53 6.15 -2.83 8.49
C THR A 53 4.97 -3.66 7.98
N ALA A 54 3.98 -3.93 8.84
CA ALA A 54 2.77 -4.66 8.45
C ALA A 54 1.96 -3.91 7.38
N ALA A 55 1.81 -2.59 7.52
CA ALA A 55 1.12 -1.76 6.54
C ALA A 55 1.86 -1.72 5.19
N GLU A 56 3.19 -1.61 5.19
CA GLU A 56 4.01 -1.65 3.98
C GLU A 56 3.85 -2.98 3.23
N GLN A 57 3.80 -4.10 3.96
CA GLN A 57 3.56 -5.42 3.39
C GLN A 57 2.17 -5.53 2.74
N LEU A 58 1.11 -5.06 3.41
CA LEU A 58 -0.24 -5.06 2.85
C LEU A 58 -0.34 -4.20 1.59
N VAL A 59 0.32 -3.03 1.58
CA VAL A 59 0.37 -2.17 0.39
C VAL A 59 1.06 -2.89 -0.78
N PHE A 60 2.15 -3.62 -0.52
CA PHE A 60 2.83 -4.39 -1.55
C PHE A 60 1.94 -5.51 -2.11
N GLU A 61 1.23 -6.24 -1.25
CA GLU A 61 0.32 -7.31 -1.65
C GLU A 61 -0.85 -6.80 -2.48
N GLU A 62 -1.48 -5.70 -2.06
CA GLU A 62 -2.60 -5.10 -2.80
C GLU A 62 -2.14 -4.52 -4.14
N LYS A 63 -0.93 -3.94 -4.23
CA LYS A 63 -0.35 -3.53 -5.53
C LYS A 63 -0.17 -4.71 -6.48
N ASN A 64 0.34 -5.84 -5.99
CA ASN A 64 0.50 -7.05 -6.80
C ASN A 64 -0.84 -7.62 -7.25
N LYS A 65 -1.86 -7.58 -6.38
CA LYS A 65 -3.22 -8.00 -6.71
C LYS A 65 -3.85 -7.10 -7.77
N ALA A 66 -3.72 -5.78 -7.64
CA ALA A 66 -4.19 -4.83 -8.63
C ALA A 66 -3.55 -5.06 -9.99
N GLN A 67 -2.23 -5.32 -10.03
CA GLN A 67 -1.54 -5.63 -11.29
C GLN A 67 -2.07 -6.90 -11.96
N ARG A 68 -2.35 -7.96 -11.18
CA ARG A 68 -2.94 -9.20 -11.72
C ARG A 68 -4.34 -8.96 -12.28
N LEU A 69 -5.19 -8.25 -11.52
CA LEU A 69 -6.54 -7.91 -11.94
C LEU A 69 -6.55 -7.05 -13.21
N GLN A 70 -5.58 -6.13 -13.36
CA GLN A 70 -5.44 -5.34 -14.58
C GLN A 70 -5.12 -6.25 -15.79
N THR A 71 -4.17 -7.17 -15.65
CA THR A 71 -3.86 -8.13 -16.72
C THR A 71 -5.08 -8.99 -17.08
N GLU A 72 -5.83 -9.48 -16.08
CA GLU A 72 -7.04 -10.26 -16.32
C GLU A 72 -8.12 -9.44 -17.05
N LEU A 73 -8.29 -8.17 -16.68
CA LEU A 73 -9.19 -7.25 -17.36
C LEU A 73 -8.77 -7.03 -18.81
N ASP A 74 -7.49 -6.75 -19.06
CA ASP A 74 -6.97 -6.51 -20.41
C ASP A 74 -7.21 -7.72 -21.33
N VAL A 75 -6.98 -8.94 -20.81
CA VAL A 75 -7.28 -10.19 -21.53
C VAL A 75 -8.78 -10.34 -21.77
N SER A 76 -9.61 -10.09 -20.76
CA SER A 76 -11.07 -10.17 -20.89
C SER A 76 -11.61 -9.22 -21.95
N GLU A 77 -11.13 -7.97 -21.96
CA GLU A 77 -11.51 -7.00 -22.97
C GLU A 77 -11.03 -7.38 -24.37
N GLN A 78 -9.81 -7.93 -24.49
CA GLN A 78 -9.32 -8.42 -25.76
C GLN A 78 -10.22 -9.53 -26.30
N VAL A 79 -10.53 -10.54 -25.47
CA VAL A 79 -11.42 -11.63 -25.83
C VAL A 79 -12.81 -11.09 -26.21
N GLN A 80 -13.33 -10.10 -25.48
CA GLN A 80 -14.60 -9.46 -25.81
C GLN A 80 -14.56 -8.78 -27.17
N ARG A 81 -13.51 -8.02 -27.49
CA ARG A 81 -13.33 -7.39 -28.81
C ARG A 81 -13.28 -8.44 -29.92
N ASP A 82 -12.58 -9.54 -29.69
CA ASP A 82 -12.49 -10.66 -30.62
C ASP A 82 -13.86 -11.30 -30.89
N PHE A 83 -14.66 -11.52 -29.85
CA PHE A 83 -16.04 -12.01 -29.98
C PHE A 83 -16.93 -11.04 -30.75
N VAL A 84 -16.79 -9.73 -30.52
CA VAL A 84 -17.56 -8.71 -31.26
C VAL A 84 -17.20 -8.76 -32.74
N LYS A 85 -15.89 -8.71 -33.08
CA LYS A 85 -15.41 -8.80 -34.48
C LYS A 85 -15.89 -10.07 -35.18
N LEU A 86 -15.81 -11.20 -34.49
CA LEU A 86 -16.31 -12.48 -34.98
C LEU A 86 -17.82 -12.44 -35.25
N SER A 87 -18.61 -11.95 -34.29
CA SER A 87 -20.07 -11.90 -34.40
C SER A 87 -20.52 -11.01 -35.57
N GLN A 88 -19.88 -9.85 -35.76
CA GLN A 88 -20.17 -8.94 -36.85
C GLN A 88 -19.81 -9.56 -38.22
N THR A 89 -18.64 -10.21 -38.31
CA THR A 89 -18.22 -10.92 -39.53
C THR A 89 -19.24 -11.97 -39.94
N LEU A 90 -19.69 -12.78 -38.98
CA LEU A 90 -20.71 -13.80 -39.21
C LEU A 90 -22.05 -13.19 -39.64
N GLN A 91 -22.46 -12.08 -39.03
CA GLN A 91 -23.69 -11.36 -39.41
C GLN A 91 -23.64 -10.87 -40.86
N VAL A 92 -22.54 -10.25 -41.28
CA VAL A 92 -22.36 -9.79 -42.67
C VAL A 92 -22.42 -10.98 -43.65
N GLN A 93 -21.80 -12.11 -43.29
CA GLN A 93 -21.81 -13.30 -44.14
C GLN A 93 -23.20 -13.93 -44.26
N LEU A 94 -23.92 -14.06 -43.15
CA LEU A 94 -25.29 -14.55 -43.16
C LEU A 94 -26.20 -13.66 -44.01
N GLU A 95 -26.03 -12.35 -43.94
CA GLU A 95 -26.79 -11.41 -44.76
C GLU A 95 -26.43 -11.54 -46.26
N ARG A 96 -25.14 -11.70 -46.60
CA ARG A 96 -24.71 -11.97 -47.98
C ARG A 96 -25.27 -13.29 -48.52
N ILE A 97 -25.35 -14.33 -47.69
CA ILE A 97 -25.94 -15.63 -48.04
C ILE A 97 -27.45 -15.48 -48.25
N ARG A 98 -28.14 -14.75 -47.36
CA ARG A 98 -29.59 -14.48 -47.47
C ARG A 98 -29.94 -13.78 -48.78
N GLN A 99 -29.06 -12.89 -49.25
CA GLN A 99 -29.22 -12.16 -50.51
C GLN A 99 -28.72 -12.95 -51.75
N ALA A 100 -28.08 -14.11 -51.57
CA ALA A 100 -27.49 -14.85 -52.68
C ALA A 100 -28.57 -15.55 -53.51
N GLY A 101 -28.65 -15.20 -54.80
CA GLY A 101 -29.63 -15.77 -55.74
C GLY A 101 -29.27 -17.16 -56.30
N SER A 102 -28.15 -17.78 -55.88
CA SER A 102 -27.75 -19.11 -56.34
C SER A 102 -26.85 -19.85 -55.33
N LEU A 103 -26.90 -21.19 -55.39
CA LEU A 103 -26.07 -22.06 -54.54
C LEU A 103 -24.56 -21.90 -54.82
N GLU A 104 -24.19 -21.60 -56.07
CA GLU A 104 -22.79 -21.35 -56.45
C GLU A 104 -22.25 -20.08 -55.76
N ARG A 105 -23.09 -19.03 -55.69
CA ARG A 105 -22.74 -17.80 -54.98
C ARG A 105 -22.63 -18.02 -53.46
N ILE A 106 -23.50 -18.86 -52.89
CA ILE A 106 -23.43 -19.24 -51.47
C ILE A 106 -22.11 -19.97 -51.17
N ARG A 107 -21.69 -20.93 -52.01
CA ARG A 107 -20.41 -21.64 -51.83
C ARG A 107 -19.21 -20.68 -51.90
N ALA A 108 -19.22 -19.71 -52.80
CA ALA A 108 -18.16 -18.71 -52.88
C ALA A 108 -18.05 -17.88 -51.58
N ILE A 109 -19.18 -17.41 -51.02
CA ILE A 109 -19.20 -16.62 -49.77
C ILE A 109 -18.65 -17.44 -48.59
N LEU A 110 -19.02 -18.72 -48.49
CA LEU A 110 -18.54 -19.60 -47.42
C LEU A 110 -17.03 -19.88 -47.54
N ASN A 111 -16.50 -20.00 -48.75
CA ASN A 111 -15.07 -20.25 -48.99
C ASN A 111 -14.18 -19.00 -48.79
N ASP A 112 -14.69 -17.80 -49.05
CA ASP A 112 -13.98 -16.53 -48.80
C ASP A 112 -13.80 -16.24 -47.30
N THR A 113 -14.61 -16.90 -46.47
CA THR A 113 -14.65 -16.69 -45.03
C THR A 113 -13.49 -17.42 -44.34
N LYS A 114 -12.43 -16.69 -43.99
CA LYS A 114 -11.33 -17.22 -43.17
C LYS A 114 -11.52 -16.84 -41.71
N LEU A 115 -12.24 -17.70 -40.98
CA LEU A 115 -12.44 -17.60 -39.52
C LEU A 115 -11.25 -18.13 -38.70
N THR A 116 -10.13 -18.46 -39.36
CA THR A 116 -8.99 -19.14 -38.73
C THR A 116 -8.09 -18.21 -37.92
N ASP A 117 -8.16 -16.89 -38.16
CA ASP A 117 -7.43 -15.88 -37.37
C ASP A 117 -8.29 -14.61 -37.23
N ILE A 118 -8.74 -14.33 -36.00
CA ILE A 118 -9.59 -13.17 -35.70
C ILE A 118 -8.88 -11.84 -36.04
N ASN A 119 -7.54 -11.79 -35.97
CA ASN A 119 -6.77 -10.59 -36.30
C ASN A 119 -6.76 -10.27 -37.80
N GLN A 120 -7.14 -11.24 -38.65
CA GLN A 120 -7.26 -11.08 -40.09
C GLN A 120 -8.67 -10.68 -40.52
N LEU A 121 -9.62 -10.66 -39.59
CA LEU A 121 -10.96 -10.16 -39.86
C LEU A 121 -10.91 -8.64 -40.06
N PRO A 122 -11.64 -8.10 -41.04
CA PRO A 122 -11.64 -6.68 -41.32
C PRO A 122 -12.09 -5.89 -40.08
N GLU A 123 -11.39 -4.80 -39.76
CA GLU A 123 -11.91 -3.81 -38.81
C GLU A 123 -13.09 -3.10 -39.47
N THR A 124 -14.20 -3.09 -38.75
CA THR A 124 -15.47 -2.49 -39.16
C THR A 124 -15.57 -1.03 -38.75
#